data_AF-A0A1I2ME55-F1
#
_entry.id   AF-A0A1I2ME55-F1
#
_cell.length_a   1.000
_cell.length_b   1.000
_cell.length_c   1.000
_cell.angle_alpha   90.00
_cell.angle_beta   90.00
_cell.angle_gamma   90.00
#
_symmetry.space_group_name_H-M   'P 1'
#
loop_
_entity.id
_entity.type
_entity.pdbx_description
1 polymer ?
#
loop_
_entity_poly.entity_id
_entity_poly.type
_entity_poly.pdbx_seq_one_letter_code
_entity_poly.pdbx_strand_id
1 'polypeptide(L)' 'MTEEPFITKQILAEAVGYFGSEETALKWFRTPLLALGGESPGEYCATHYRGDKKIMELLNRLKHGLTA' A
#
# COMPACT_ATOMS: atom_id res chain seq x y z
N MET A 1 -1.61 13.33 -17.06
CA MET A 1 -0.79 12.12 -16.89
C MET A 1 -1.28 11.47 -15.61
N THR A 2 -1.96 10.32 -15.69
CA THR A 2 -2.21 9.51 -14.50
C THR A 2 -0.87 8.92 -14.10
N GLU A 3 -0.23 9.54 -13.12
CA GLU A 3 0.99 9.02 -12.51
C GLU A 3 0.62 7.66 -11.90
N GLU A 4 1.05 6.58 -12.56
CA GLU A 4 0.90 5.25 -12.00
C GLU A 4 1.67 5.24 -10.67
N PRO A 5 1.02 4.85 -9.56
CA PRO A 5 1.71 4.82 -8.28
C PRO A 5 2.96 3.95 -8.43
N PHE A 6 4.12 4.46 -8.01
CA PHE A 6 5.37 3.71 -8.05
C PHE A 6 5.34 2.64 -6.96
N ILE A 7 4.70 1.51 -7.28
CA ILE A 7 4.56 0.36 -6.38
C ILE A 7 5.48 -0.72 -6.90
N THR A 8 6.31 -1.30 -6.04
CA THR A 8 7.12 -2.44 -6.44
C THR A 8 6.21 -3.67 -6.63
N LYS A 9 6.58 -4.54 -7.58
CA LYS A 9 5.83 -5.78 -7.85
C LYS A 9 5.64 -6.65 -6.60
N GLN A 10 6.59 -6.59 -5.67
CA GLN A 10 6.54 -7.34 -4.41
C GLN A 10 5.40 -6.87 -3.50
N ILE A 11 5.23 -5.55 -3.31
CA ILE A 11 4.18 -5.02 -2.44
C ILE A 11 2.81 -5.24 -3.08
N LEU A 12 2.72 -5.07 -4.41
CA LEU A 12 1.49 -5.36 -5.14
C LEU A 12 1.08 -6.82 -4.98
N ALA A 13 2.01 -7.76 -5.17
CA ALA A 13 1.74 -9.19 -4.98
C ALA A 13 1.25 -9.49 -3.56
N GLU A 14 1.84 -8.86 -2.54
CA GLU A 14 1.40 -9.04 -1.16
C GLU A 14 0.03 -8.44 -0.87
N ALA A 15 -0.26 -7.28 -1.43
CA ALA A 15 -1.58 -6.67 -1.35
C ALA A 15 -2.63 -7.53 -2.08
N VAL A 16 -2.33 -8.05 -3.27
CA VAL A 16 -3.21 -9.00 -3.99
C VAL A 16 -3.45 -10.25 -3.14
N GLY A 17 -2.40 -10.79 -2.52
CA GLY A 17 -2.52 -11.96 -1.64
C GLY A 17 -3.42 -11.71 -0.42
N TYR A 18 -3.49 -10.47 0.08
CA TYR A 18 -4.38 -10.10 1.18
C TYR A 18 -5.80 -9.77 0.72
N PHE A 19 -5.95 -8.95 -0.32
CA PHE A 19 -7.25 -8.45 -0.80
C PHE A 19 -7.97 -9.41 -1.77
N GLY A 20 -7.30 -10.47 -2.23
CA GLY A 20 -7.82 -11.48 -3.13
C GLY A 20 -7.93 -11.07 -4.61
N SER A 21 -7.76 -9.78 -4.92
CA SER A 21 -7.87 -9.25 -6.28
C SER A 21 -6.89 -8.10 -6.50
N GLU A 22 -6.26 -8.08 -7.69
CA GLU A 22 -5.38 -7.00 -8.11
C GLU A 22 -6.10 -5.65 -8.16
N GLU A 23 -7.35 -5.62 -8.66
CA GLU A 23 -8.15 -4.39 -8.68
C GLU A 23 -8.35 -3.80 -7.27
N THR A 24 -8.66 -4.65 -6.30
CA THR A 24 -8.85 -4.23 -4.90
C THR A 24 -7.54 -3.74 -4.28
N ALA A 25 -6.43 -4.43 -4.57
CA ALA A 25 -5.10 -3.99 -4.14
C ALA A 25 -4.76 -2.62 -4.72
N LEU A 26 -4.95 -2.41 -6.03
CA LEU A 26 -4.71 -1.13 -6.69
C LEU A 26 -5.60 -0.01 -6.15
N LYS A 27 -6.88 -0.29 -5.87
CA LYS A 27 -7.77 0.66 -5.18
C LYS A 27 -7.22 1.02 -3.81
N TRP A 28 -6.74 0.05 -3.04
CA TRP A 28 -6.13 0.30 -1.74
C TRP A 28 -4.87 1.17 -1.84
N PHE A 29 -4.00 0.95 -2.81
CA PHE A 29 -2.81 1.81 -3.02
C PHE A 29 -3.15 3.26 -3.36
N ARG A 30 -4.34 3.51 -3.92
CA ARG A 30 -4.85 4.86 -4.23
C ARG A 30 -5.72 5.44 -3.12
N THR A 31 -6.00 4.67 -2.07
CA THR A 31 -6.86 5.11 -0.97
C THR A 31 -6.02 5.83 0.07
N PRO A 32 -6.33 7.10 0.40
CA PRO A 32 -5.73 7.82 1.51
C PRO A 32 -5.86 7.05 2.82
N LEU A 33 -4.75 6.85 3.54
CA LEU A 33 -4.76 6.20 4.85
C LEU A 33 -4.41 7.20 5.94
N LEU A 34 -5.23 7.26 6.99
CA LEU A 34 -4.94 8.06 8.18
C LEU A 34 -3.62 7.65 8.86
N ALA A 35 -3.28 6.36 8.80
CA ALA A 35 -2.01 5.84 9.30
C ALA A 35 -0.78 6.37 8.54
N LEU A 36 -0.98 6.92 7.34
CA LEU A 36 0.03 7.59 6.52
C LEU A 36 -0.18 9.11 6.50
N GLY A 37 -0.88 9.67 7.48
CA GLY A 37 -1.14 11.11 7.54
C GLY A 37 -2.11 11.63 6.47
N GLY A 38 -2.90 10.74 5.86
CA GLY A 38 -3.81 11.08 4.76
C GLY A 38 -3.21 10.88 3.37
N GLU A 39 -1.98 10.37 3.26
CA GLU A 39 -1.40 9.98 1.98
C GLU A 39 -1.87 8.58 1.55
N SER A 40 -1.92 8.36 0.25
CA SER A 40 -2.17 7.03 -0.31
C SER A 40 -0.90 6.17 -0.26
N PRO A 41 -1.00 4.84 -0.08
CA PRO A 41 0.18 3.96 -0.04
C PRO A 41 1.07 4.06 -1.29
N GLY A 42 0.44 4.30 -2.45
CA GLY A 42 1.13 4.50 -3.72
C GLY A 42 1.94 5.80 -3.75
N GLU A 43 1.34 6.91 -3.30
CA GLU A 43 2.06 8.18 -3.16
C GLU A 43 3.17 8.08 -2.12
N TYR A 44 2.89 7.49 -0.97
CA TYR A 44 3.87 7.32 0.11
C TYR A 44 5.11 6.53 -0.34
N CYS A 45 4.93 5.50 -1.18
CA CYS A 45 6.04 4.78 -1.78
C CYS A 45 6.89 5.63 -2.74
N ALA A 46 6.27 6.58 -3.43
CA ALA A 46 6.96 7.48 -4.37
C ALA A 46 7.64 8.65 -3.67
N THR A 47 7.04 9.18 -2.60
CA THR A 47 7.50 10.39 -1.91
C THR A 47 8.50 10.10 -0.79
N HIS A 48 8.42 8.94 -0.12
CA HIS A 48 9.28 8.63 1.02
C HIS A 48 10.37 7.60 0.72
N TYR A 49 11.60 7.89 1.15
CA TYR A 49 12.69 6.94 1.16
C TYR A 49 12.34 5.72 2.02
N ARG A 50 12.37 4.52 1.42
CA ARG A 50 11.91 3.25 2.04
C ARG A 50 10.41 3.19 2.34
N GLY A 51 9.59 3.97 1.64
CA GLY A 51 8.13 3.90 1.74
C GLY A 51 7.60 2.47 1.52
N ASP A 52 8.24 1.72 0.62
CA ASP A 52 7.96 0.30 0.37
C ASP A 52 7.95 -0.56 1.64
N LYS A 53 8.93 -0.37 2.53
CA LYS A 53 9.03 -1.12 3.79
C LYS A 53 7.91 -0.76 4.74
N LYS A 54 7.52 0.52 4.79
CA LYS A 54 6.43 0.98 5.65
C LYS A 54 5.10 0.41 5.19
N ILE A 55 4.84 0.43 3.88
CA ILE A 55 3.63 -0.14 3.30
C ILE A 55 3.59 -1.67 3.50
N MET A 56 4.74 -2.35 3.37
CA MET A 56 4.83 -3.79 3.64
C MET A 56 4.59 -4.14 5.12
N GLU A 57 5.09 -3.33 6.05
CA GLU A 57 4.75 -3.46 7.48
C GLU A 57 3.25 -3.26 7.71
N LEU A 58 2.65 -2.28 7.06
CA LEU A 58 1.23 -1.98 7.18
C LEU A 58 0.35 -3.12 6.65
N LEU A 59 0.71 -3.70 5.50
CA LEU A 59 0.07 -4.91 4.96
C LEU A 59 0.20 -6.10 5.91
N ASN A 60 1.37 -6.31 6.51
CA ASN A 60 1.56 -7.36 7.51
C ASN A 60 0.66 -7.14 8.74
N ARG A 61 0.55 -5.91 9.23
CA ARG A 61 -0.32 -5.58 10.37
C ARG A 61 -1.80 -5.84 10.05
N LEU A 62 -2.24 -5.50 8.84
CA LEU A 62 -3.59 -5.81 8.36
C LEU A 62 -3.82 -7.33 8.30
N LYS A 63 -2.87 -8.10 7.75
CA LYS A 63 -2.93 -9.58 7.69
C LYS A 63 -3.07 -10.22 9.07
N HIS A 64 -2.38 -9.69 10.07
CA HIS A 64 -2.38 -10.23 11.44
C HIS A 64 -3.51 -9.67 12.31
N GLY A 65 -4.43 -8.86 11.77
CA GLY A 65 -5.52 -8.25 12.53
C GLY A 65 -5.05 -7.25 13.59
N LEU A 66 -3.80 -6.79 13.49
CA LEU A 66 -3.22 -5.79 14.39
C LEU A 66 -3.65 -4.40 13.91
N THR A 67 -4.91 -4.07 14.14
CA THR A 67 -5.38 -2.68 14.13
C THR A 67 -4.88 -2.05 15.44
N ALA A 68 -3.93 -1.13 15.35
CA ALA A 68 -3.56 -0.30 16.51
C ALA A 68 -4.73 0.57 16.95
#